data_AF-F8PS72-F1
#
_entry.id   AF-F8PS72-F1
#
_cell.length_a   1.000
_cell.length_b   1.000
_cell.length_c   1.000
_cell.angle_alpha   90.00
_cell.angle_beta   90.00
_cell.angle_gamma   90.00
#
_symmetry.space_group_name_H-M   'P 1'
#
loop_
_entity.id
_entity.type
_entity.pdbx_description
1 polymer ?
#
loop_
_entity_poly.entity_id
_entity_poly.type
_entity_poly.pdbx_seq_one_letter_code
_entity_poly.pdbx_strand_id
1 'polypeptide(L)'
;TSSPSREAPPLYANFNPQGTLDVHGTLLVIAKRFEKLERWTVSHVRALEERMGDVERWLVERENEKDKTKDEARAPEGSEDATSKLEANSRDYALTNDLATIKEDMTELQSRVGELGREMAKLATSPAVLSSAPARSSPVISIAPQTSSSIVS
;
A
#
# COMPACT_ATOMS: atom_id res chain seq x y z
N THR A 1 -30.44 5.75 36.12
CA THR A 1 -30.01 7.13 35.79
C THR A 1 -28.51 7.12 35.53
N SER A 2 -28.11 6.90 34.28
CA SER A 2 -26.69 6.92 33.88
C SER A 2 -26.47 8.19 33.06
N SER A 3 -25.77 9.18 33.63
CA SER A 3 -25.47 10.43 32.92
C SER A 3 -24.40 10.18 31.85
N PRO A 4 -24.57 10.67 30.60
CA PRO A 4 -23.63 10.47 29.49
C PRO A 4 -22.34 11.32 29.60
N SER A 5 -22.02 11.86 30.78
CA SER A 5 -21.08 12.97 30.95
C SER A 5 -19.69 12.58 31.47
N ARG A 6 -19.33 11.29 31.41
CA ARG A 6 -18.02 10.82 31.89
C ARG A 6 -17.14 10.27 30.77
N GLU A 7 -17.28 10.84 29.58
CA GLU A 7 -16.29 10.65 28.53
C GLU A 7 -14.96 11.23 29.04
N ALA A 8 -13.89 10.44 28.98
CA ALA A 8 -12.59 10.86 29.50
C ALA A 8 -12.18 12.19 28.85
N PRO A 9 -11.65 13.17 29.61
CA PRO A 9 -11.27 14.44 29.04
C PRO A 9 -10.34 14.25 27.84
N PRO A 10 -10.49 15.02 26.75
CA PRO A 10 -9.65 14.86 25.57
C PRO A 10 -8.16 14.93 25.95
N LEU A 11 -7.33 14.05 25.39
CA LEU A 11 -5.90 13.89 25.75
C LEU A 11 -5.04 15.17 25.62
N TYR A 12 -5.56 16.18 24.94
CA TYR A 12 -4.92 17.47 24.68
C TYR A 12 -5.52 18.60 25.53
N ALA A 13 -6.63 18.37 26.22
CA ALA A 13 -7.27 19.33 27.09
C ALA A 13 -6.66 19.25 28.49
N ASN A 14 -6.01 20.32 28.91
CA ASN A 14 -5.54 20.50 30.27
C ASN A 14 -6.61 21.23 31.08
N PHE A 15 -6.79 20.81 32.33
CA PHE A 15 -7.72 21.44 33.27
C PHE A 15 -6.90 21.97 34.45
N ASN A 16 -7.30 23.12 34.96
CA ASN A 16 -6.68 23.67 36.17
C ASN A 16 -7.18 22.91 37.43
N PRO A 17 -6.60 23.16 38.61
CA PRO A 17 -7.03 22.51 39.86
C PRO A 17 -8.48 22.81 40.25
N GLN A 18 -9.10 23.83 39.66
CA GLN A 18 -10.51 24.21 39.87
C GLN A 18 -11.46 23.43 38.94
N GLY A 19 -10.93 22.56 38.07
CA GLY A 19 -11.71 21.76 37.11
C GLY A 19 -12.19 22.55 35.89
N THR A 20 -11.72 23.78 35.66
CA THR A 20 -12.00 24.53 34.44
C THR A 20 -10.91 24.32 33.39
N LEU A 21 -11.29 24.42 32.11
CA LEU A 21 -10.39 24.21 30.99
C LEU A 21 -9.27 25.27 31.02
N ASP A 22 -8.02 24.82 31.12
CA ASP A 22 -6.86 25.66 30.88
C ASP A 22 -6.67 25.82 29.37
N VAL A 23 -7.30 26.86 28.84
CA VAL A 23 -7.24 27.20 27.41
C VAL A 23 -5.81 27.45 26.95
N HIS A 24 -4.99 28.11 27.78
CA HIS A 24 -3.63 28.49 27.39
C HIS A 24 -2.71 27.27 27.32
N GLY A 25 -2.73 26.41 28.35
CA GLY A 25 -1.98 25.16 28.34
C GLY A 25 -2.43 24.21 27.24
N THR A 26 -3.74 24.09 27.02
CA THR A 26 -4.33 23.29 25.94
C THR A 26 -3.85 23.77 24.56
N LEU A 27 -3.87 25.08 24.30
CA LEU A 27 -3.39 25.66 23.04
C LEU A 27 -1.91 25.38 22.80
N LEU A 28 -1.07 25.49 23.84
CA LEU A 28 0.37 25.18 23.73
C LEU A 28 0.61 23.70 23.40
N VAL A 29 -0.14 22.78 24.00
CA VAL A 29 -0.05 21.34 23.70
C VAL A 29 -0.46 21.05 22.26
N ILE A 30 -1.55 21.66 21.81
CA ILE A 30 -2.05 21.51 20.44
C ILE A 30 -1.03 22.09 19.44
N ALA A 31 -0.50 23.29 19.68
CA ALA A 31 0.48 23.93 18.82
C ALA A 31 1.75 23.07 18.64
N LYS A 32 2.30 22.51 19.73
CA LYS A 32 3.46 21.60 19.65
C LYS A 32 3.20 20.36 18.81
N ARG A 33 1.97 19.83 18.86
CA ARG A 33 1.58 18.67 18.06
C ARG A 33 1.46 19.03 16.58
N PHE A 34 0.91 20.20 16.25
CA PHE A 34 0.88 20.70 14.87
C PHE A 34 2.29 20.90 14.31
N GLU A 35 3.20 21.48 15.09
CA GLU A 35 4.60 21.62 14.67
C GLU A 35 5.26 20.28 14.39
N LYS A 36 5.01 19.26 15.22
CA LYS A 36 5.51 17.90 14.98
C LYS A 36 4.90 17.29 13.72
N LEU A 37 3.60 17.49 13.51
CA LEU A 37 2.89 16.99 12.34
C LEU A 37 3.43 17.63 11.06
N GLU A 38 3.65 18.94 11.06
CA GLU A 38 4.24 19.68 9.93
C GLU A 38 5.66 19.19 9.62
N ARG A 39 6.53 19.07 10.63
CA ARG A 39 7.88 18.53 10.44
C ARG A 39 7.84 17.12 9.88
N TRP A 40 6.92 16.29 10.37
CA TRP A 40 6.79 14.91 9.93
C TRP A 40 6.29 14.82 8.48
N THR A 41 5.26 15.58 8.09
CA THR A 41 4.74 15.57 6.73
C THR A 41 5.77 16.10 5.74
N VAL A 42 6.45 17.21 6.05
CA VAL A 42 7.51 17.77 5.21
C VAL A 42 8.66 16.78 5.06
N SER A 43 9.12 16.17 6.16
CA SER A 43 10.18 15.16 6.11
C SER A 43 9.78 13.95 5.28
N HIS A 44 8.53 13.50 5.38
CA HIS A 44 8.04 12.35 4.62
C HIS A 44 7.96 12.64 3.12
N VAL A 45 7.42 13.80 2.72
CA VAL A 45 7.37 14.22 1.32
C VAL A 45 8.77 14.34 0.74
N ARG A 46 9.69 14.99 1.46
CA ARG A 46 11.08 15.10 1.01
C ARG A 46 11.75 13.73 0.81
N ALA A 47 11.50 12.77 1.71
CA ALA A 47 12.01 11.41 1.56
C ALA A 47 11.37 10.64 0.39
N LEU A 48 10.12 10.95 0.04
CA LEU A 48 9.48 10.41 -1.16
C LEU A 48 10.08 11.02 -2.44
N GLU A 49 10.28 12.33 -2.46
CA GLU A 49 10.90 13.05 -3.58
C GLU A 49 12.32 12.57 -3.85
N GLU A 50 13.13 12.37 -2.82
CA GLU A 50 14.48 11.83 -2.93
C GLU A 50 14.48 10.44 -3.57
N ARG A 51 13.63 9.53 -3.08
CA ARG A 51 13.51 8.17 -3.65
C ARG A 51 12.95 8.16 -5.07
N MET A 52 12.06 9.09 -5.40
CA MET A 52 11.56 9.25 -6.76
C MET A 52 12.69 9.71 -7.70
N GLY A 53 13.52 10.66 -7.25
CA GLY A 53 14.71 11.10 -7.98
C GLY A 53 15.71 9.96 -8.21
N ASP A 54 15.90 9.07 -7.23
CA ASP A 54 16.75 7.89 -7.39
C ASP A 54 16.19 6.91 -8.43
N VAL A 55 14.86 6.69 -8.42
CA VAL A 55 14.19 5.84 -9.41
C VAL A 55 14.32 6.43 -10.82
N GLU A 56 14.10 7.74 -10.98
CA GLU A 56 14.29 8.43 -12.27
C GLU A 56 15.71 8.29 -12.80
N ARG A 57 16.72 8.52 -11.94
CA ARG A 57 18.13 8.34 -12.30
C ARG A 57 18.43 6.91 -12.71
N TRP A 58 17.94 5.93 -11.96
CA TRP A 58 18.14 4.52 -12.28
C TRP A 58 17.49 4.14 -13.61
N LEU A 59 16.27 4.66 -13.90
CA LEU A 59 15.61 4.41 -15.18
C LEU A 59 16.40 5.01 -16.35
N VAL A 60 16.89 6.24 -16.21
CA VAL A 60 17.70 6.91 -17.23
C VAL A 60 19.04 6.22 -17.43
N GLU A 61 19.73 5.86 -16.34
CA GLU A 61 21.01 5.13 -16.41
C GLU A 61 20.83 3.76 -17.08
N ARG A 62 19.77 3.03 -16.71
CA ARG A 62 19.41 1.74 -17.32
C ARG A 62 19.04 1.85 -18.80
N GLU A 63 18.42 2.95 -19.23
CA GLU A 63 18.14 3.21 -20.65
C GLU A 63 19.43 3.54 -21.41
N ASN A 64 20.26 4.43 -20.87
CA ASN A 64 21.56 4.78 -21.47
C ASN A 64 22.50 3.58 -21.59
N GLU A 65 22.49 2.67 -20.62
CA GLU A 65 23.27 1.42 -20.67
C GLU A 65 22.79 0.52 -21.81
N LYS A 66 21.47 0.38 -21.99
CA LYS A 66 20.89 -0.37 -23.11
C LYS A 66 21.25 0.25 -24.46
N ASP A 67 21.20 1.58 -24.58
CA ASP A 67 21.55 2.26 -25.83
C ASP A 67 23.04 2.10 -26.17
N LYS A 68 23.94 2.20 -25.18
CA LYS A 68 25.36 1.91 -25.38
C LYS A 68 25.61 0.48 -25.87
N THR A 69 24.94 -0.51 -25.28
CA THR A 69 25.06 -1.90 -25.74
C THR A 69 24.51 -2.10 -27.16
N LYS A 70 23.53 -1.29 -27.57
CA LYS A 70 22.94 -1.34 -28.91
C LYS A 70 23.80 -0.63 -29.95
N ASP A 71 24.44 0.47 -29.59
CA ASP A 71 25.33 1.24 -30.47
C ASP A 71 26.68 0.55 -30.68
N GLU A 72 27.24 -0.12 -29.65
CA GLU A 72 28.43 -0.98 -29.81
C GLU A 72 28.14 -2.21 -30.68
N ALA A 73 26.89 -2.69 -30.72
CA ALA A 73 26.47 -3.75 -31.63
C ALA A 73 26.23 -3.27 -33.08
N ARG A 74 26.32 -1.96 -33.39
CA ARG A 74 25.86 -1.38 -34.67
C ARG A 74 26.91 -0.65 -35.51
N ALA A 75 28.20 -0.75 -35.21
CA ALA A 75 29.25 -0.20 -36.08
C ALA A 75 30.36 -1.23 -36.41
N PRO A 76 30.84 -1.33 -37.67
CA PRO A 76 30.09 -1.36 -38.91
C PRO A 76 30.39 -2.68 -39.66
N GLU A 77 29.39 -3.54 -39.87
CA GLU A 77 29.43 -4.45 -41.02
C GLU A 77 28.13 -4.29 -41.81
N GLY A 78 28.27 -3.87 -43.05
CA GLY A 78 27.17 -3.77 -43.99
C GLY A 78 26.54 -5.15 -44.19
N SER A 79 25.33 -5.34 -43.69
CA SER A 79 24.39 -6.32 -44.23
C SER A 79 22.98 -5.99 -43.72
N GLU A 80 22.06 -5.77 -44.65
CA GLU A 80 20.68 -5.35 -44.41
C GLU A 80 19.79 -6.48 -43.84
N ASP A 81 20.39 -7.55 -43.27
CA ASP A 81 19.70 -8.75 -42.79
C ASP A 81 19.82 -8.97 -41.26
N ALA A 82 20.61 -8.14 -40.55
CA ALA A 82 20.91 -8.30 -39.13
C ALA A 82 19.92 -7.61 -38.17
N THR A 83 19.14 -6.63 -38.65
CA THR A 83 18.20 -5.85 -37.83
C THR A 83 17.02 -6.70 -37.33
N SER A 84 16.59 -7.72 -38.08
CA SER A 84 15.47 -8.60 -37.67
C SER A 84 15.86 -9.58 -36.55
N LYS A 85 17.11 -10.07 -36.55
CA LYS A 85 17.62 -11.01 -35.53
C LYS A 85 17.91 -10.34 -34.18
N LEU A 86 18.35 -9.09 -34.17
CA LEU A 86 18.61 -8.33 -32.94
C LEU A 86 17.31 -7.97 -32.19
N GLU A 87 16.24 -7.62 -32.91
CA GLU A 87 14.93 -7.40 -32.29
C GLU A 87 14.31 -8.69 -31.74
N ALA A 88 14.53 -9.83 -32.41
CA ALA A 88 14.10 -11.14 -31.93
C ALA A 88 14.84 -11.52 -30.63
N ASN A 89 16.16 -11.32 -30.58
CA ASN A 89 16.95 -11.64 -29.39
C ASN A 89 16.59 -10.72 -28.20
N SER A 90 16.36 -9.43 -28.44
CA SER A 90 15.93 -8.50 -27.38
C SER A 90 14.51 -8.79 -26.87
N ARG A 91 13.61 -9.29 -27.74
CA ARG A 91 12.30 -9.82 -27.33
C ARG A 91 12.45 -11.09 -26.51
N ASP A 92 13.36 -11.98 -26.86
CA ASP A 92 13.63 -13.20 -26.09
C ASP A 92 14.17 -12.89 -24.68
N TYR A 93 15.05 -11.89 -24.53
CA TYR A 93 15.51 -11.44 -23.20
C TYR A 93 14.41 -10.78 -22.37
N ALA A 94 13.51 -10.03 -23.00
CA ALA A 94 12.34 -9.45 -22.31
C ALA A 94 11.35 -10.54 -21.88
N LEU A 95 11.04 -11.48 -22.78
CA LEU A 95 10.15 -12.61 -22.51
C LEU A 95 10.72 -13.56 -21.46
N THR A 96 12.03 -13.80 -21.45
CA THR A 96 12.66 -14.66 -20.43
C THR A 96 12.66 -14.01 -19.05
N ASN A 97 12.83 -12.69 -18.96
CA ASN A 97 12.66 -11.94 -17.71
C ASN A 97 11.19 -11.95 -17.25
N ASP A 98 10.25 -11.69 -18.15
CA ASP A 98 8.82 -11.74 -17.82
C ASP A 98 8.41 -13.15 -17.34
N LEU A 99 8.92 -14.20 -17.98
CA LEU A 99 8.73 -15.58 -17.53
C LEU A 99 9.37 -15.85 -16.17
N ALA A 100 10.52 -15.26 -15.87
CA ALA A 100 11.16 -15.38 -14.56
C ALA A 100 10.30 -14.71 -13.47
N THR A 101 9.76 -13.52 -13.73
CA THR A 101 8.84 -12.82 -12.84
C THR A 101 7.54 -13.59 -12.64
N ILE A 102 6.93 -14.10 -13.72
CA ILE A 102 5.71 -14.93 -13.63
C ILE A 102 5.95 -16.20 -12.81
N LYS A 103 7.14 -16.82 -12.93
CA LYS A 103 7.49 -18.00 -12.12
C LYS A 103 7.64 -17.65 -10.64
N GLU A 104 8.26 -16.51 -10.32
CA GLU A 104 8.35 -16.01 -8.94
C GLU A 104 6.95 -15.75 -8.37
N ASP A 105 6.10 -15.02 -9.09
CA ASP A 105 4.72 -14.72 -8.71
C ASP A 105 3.90 -16.01 -8.49
N MET A 106 4.10 -17.02 -9.34
CA MET A 106 3.46 -18.32 -9.21
C MET A 106 3.91 -19.05 -7.93
N THR A 107 5.20 -18.97 -7.58
CA THR A 107 5.71 -19.58 -6.34
C THR A 107 5.18 -18.87 -5.09
N GLU A 108 5.06 -17.53 -5.14
CA GLU A 108 4.45 -16.76 -4.06
C GLU A 108 2.96 -17.10 -3.91
N LEU A 109 2.23 -17.15 -5.02
CA LEU A 109 0.81 -17.50 -5.04
C LEU A 109 0.60 -18.91 -4.47
N GLN A 110 1.45 -19.87 -4.84
CA GLN A 110 1.42 -21.22 -4.30
C GLN A 110 1.69 -21.25 -2.79
N SER A 111 2.60 -20.42 -2.29
CA SER A 111 2.84 -20.26 -0.84
C SER A 111 1.60 -19.73 -0.11
N ARG A 112 0.99 -18.66 -0.62
CA ARG A 112 -0.23 -18.06 -0.08
C ARG A 112 -1.43 -19.02 -0.13
N VAL A 113 -1.62 -19.74 -1.23
CA VAL A 113 -2.67 -20.76 -1.38
C VAL A 113 -2.44 -21.92 -0.41
N GLY A 114 -1.18 -22.34 -0.22
CA GLY A 114 -0.82 -23.36 0.77
C GLY A 114 -1.14 -22.91 2.20
N GLU A 115 -0.89 -21.64 2.54
CA GLU A 115 -1.27 -21.06 3.82
C GLU A 115 -2.79 -20.96 3.99
N LEU A 116 -3.49 -20.47 2.97
CA LEU A 116 -4.95 -20.41 2.95
C LEU A 116 -5.59 -21.79 3.12
N GLY A 117 -5.02 -22.83 2.49
CA GLY A 117 -5.46 -24.22 2.67
C GLY A 117 -5.27 -24.72 4.09
N ARG A 118 -4.17 -24.34 4.76
CA ARG A 118 -3.95 -24.64 6.19
C ARG A 118 -4.93 -23.89 7.09
N GLU A 119 -5.20 -22.61 6.82
CA GLU A 119 -6.18 -21.83 7.57
C GLU A 119 -7.62 -22.34 7.35
N MET A 120 -8.00 -22.69 6.12
CA MET A 120 -9.29 -23.34 5.84
C MET A 120 -9.41 -24.70 6.51
N ALA A 121 -8.35 -25.53 6.50
CA ALA A 121 -8.35 -26.81 7.20
C ALA A 121 -8.53 -26.61 8.71
N LYS A 122 -7.81 -25.65 9.31
CA LYS A 122 -7.99 -25.28 10.73
C LYS A 122 -9.41 -24.85 11.05
N LEU A 123 -10.04 -24.04 10.18
CA LEU A 123 -11.43 -23.62 10.34
C LEU A 123 -12.41 -24.80 10.22
N ALA A 124 -12.19 -25.70 9.25
CA ALA A 124 -13.02 -26.88 9.04
C ALA A 124 -12.91 -27.90 10.18
N THR A 125 -11.73 -28.04 10.79
CA THR A 125 -11.50 -28.93 11.95
C THR A 125 -11.66 -28.22 13.30
N SER A 126 -11.98 -26.93 13.31
CA SER A 126 -12.18 -26.17 14.54
C SER A 126 -13.45 -26.67 15.25
N PRO A 127 -13.38 -26.98 16.57
CA PRO A 127 -14.53 -27.44 17.34
C PRO A 127 -15.73 -26.48 17.31
N ALA A 128 -15.49 -25.19 17.07
CA ALA A 128 -16.54 -24.17 16.96
C ALA A 128 -17.44 -24.35 15.72
N VAL A 129 -16.95 -24.98 14.64
CA VAL A 129 -17.70 -25.19 13.40
C VAL A 129 -18.44 -26.53 13.40
N LEU A 130 -17.89 -27.56 14.06
CA LEU A 130 -18.54 -28.88 14.19
C LEU A 130 -19.58 -28.95 15.32
N SER A 131 -19.54 -28.04 16.30
CA SER A 131 -20.53 -27.97 17.39
C SER A 131 -21.80 -27.20 17.04
N SER A 132 -21.90 -26.60 15.85
CA SER A 132 -23.10 -25.89 15.41
C SER A 132 -23.65 -26.46 14.09
N ALA A 133 -24.57 -27.40 14.21
CA ALA A 133 -25.57 -27.61 13.17
C ALA A 133 -26.93 -27.86 13.83
N PRO A 134 -28.06 -27.44 13.23
CA PRO A 134 -28.21 -26.77 11.93
C PRO A 134 -29.06 -25.48 12.02
N ALA A 135 -28.73 -24.46 11.22
CA ALA A 135 -29.74 -23.68 10.50
C ALA A 135 -29.05 -22.81 9.45
N ARG A 136 -29.42 -23.07 8.20
CA ARG A 136 -29.22 -22.19 7.06
C ARG A 136 -29.60 -20.75 7.45
N SER A 137 -28.64 -19.83 7.50
CA SER A 137 -28.94 -18.43 7.26
C SER A 137 -27.95 -17.92 6.22
N SER A 138 -28.52 -17.51 5.09
CA SER A 138 -27.85 -16.86 3.98
C SER A 138 -27.07 -15.65 4.47
N PRO A 139 -25.94 -15.28 3.86
CA PRO A 139 -25.22 -14.07 4.24
C PRO A 139 -26.14 -12.86 4.03
N VAL A 140 -26.44 -12.15 5.12
CA VAL A 140 -27.07 -10.83 5.08
C VAL A 140 -26.07 -9.89 4.43
N ILE A 141 -26.34 -9.50 3.19
CA ILE A 141 -25.65 -8.41 2.51
C ILE A 141 -26.01 -7.14 3.30
N SER A 142 -25.06 -6.67 4.11
CA SER A 142 -25.17 -5.39 4.82
C SER A 142 -25.03 -4.27 3.78
N ILE A 143 -26.17 -3.78 3.30
CA ILE A 143 -26.25 -2.60 2.43
C ILE A 143 -25.88 -1.39 3.29
N ALA A 144 -24.87 -0.64 2.86
CA ALA A 144 -24.41 0.57 3.52
C ALA A 144 -25.53 1.62 3.65
N PRO A 145 -25.55 2.42 4.74
CA PRO A 145 -26.57 3.43 4.96
C PRO A 145 -26.51 4.52 3.87
N GLN A 146 -27.65 4.78 3.23
CA GLN A 146 -27.83 5.83 2.24
C GLN A 146 -27.76 7.20 2.94
N THR A 147 -26.88 8.09 2.46
CA THR A 147 -26.78 9.47 2.93
C THR A 147 -27.97 10.27 2.41
N SER A 148 -28.96 10.53 3.27
CA SER A 148 -30.02 11.49 2.96
C SER A 148 -29.52 12.91 3.20
N SER A 149 -29.16 13.63 2.15
CA SER A 149 -28.93 15.08 2.20
C SER A 149 -30.26 15.83 2.03
N SER A 150 -30.73 16.48 3.11
CA SER A 150 -31.84 17.42 3.07
C SER A 150 -31.31 18.83 2.79
N ILE A 151 -31.64 19.37 1.62
CA ILE A 151 -31.44 20.80 1.30
C ILE A 151 -32.68 21.54 1.81
N VAL A 152 -32.49 22.59 2.61
CA VAL A 152 -33.57 23.47 3.08
C VAL A 152 -33.59 24.68 2.15
N SER A 153 -34.77 24.97 1.56
CA SER A 153 -35.12 26.26 0.95
C SER A 153 -35.93 27.09 1.92
#